data_AF-A0A7S2CEF9-F1
#
_entry.id   AF-A0A7S2CEF9-F1
#
_cell.length_a   1.000
_cell.length_b   1.000
_cell.length_c   1.000
_cell.angle_alpha   90.00
_cell.angle_beta   90.00
_cell.angle_gamma   90.00
#
_symmetry.space_group_name_H-M   'P 1'
#
loop_
_entity.id
_entity.type
_entity.pdbx_description
1 polymer ?
#
loop_
_entity_poly.entity_id
_entity_poly.type
_entity_poly.pdbx_seq_one_letter_code
_entity_poly.pdbx_strand_id
1 'polypeptide(L)'
;THVPFSNVYGTVRGFVRGVDLWVGNHVADAPKDTRLDGVVFTSNLFYYSVQDALQRGAVMSSFVSAAIAALVLLVMTRTVVVAFMALVTIIAIVASEVGLLVSWGWTLGPIETIIVSVAVGMSVDFTSHLCHAFIHADPHKLAKEMLGMTSSPPGPGRHLSPSTVRALRARYAADVMGLSLSAGAVSTGSAGAVMLMASTLFFQQFGTFMALCMLLSWLFAFFFLLPLLATFGPGTDSDIMQKWCCQRKRRSCGLCDGDGDAYG
;
A
#
# COMPACT_ATOMS: atom_id res chain seq x y z
N THR A 1 32.20 33.91 -5.37
CA THR A 1 31.38 33.88 -4.14
C THR A 1 32.27 33.50 -2.97
N HIS A 2 32.01 34.02 -1.76
CA HIS A 2 32.84 33.74 -0.57
C HIS A 2 32.56 32.38 0.08
N VAL A 3 31.52 31.67 -0.37
CA VAL A 3 31.13 30.35 0.17
C VAL A 3 31.97 29.27 -0.51
N PRO A 4 32.70 28.43 0.25
CA PRO A 4 33.46 27.32 -0.31
C PRO A 4 32.54 26.25 -0.89
N PHE A 5 33.03 25.51 -1.89
CA PHE A 5 32.28 24.41 -2.49
C PHE A 5 32.01 23.31 -1.45
N SER A 6 30.76 22.86 -1.36
CA SER A 6 30.33 21.82 -0.43
C SER A 6 29.22 20.98 -1.06
N ASN A 7 29.21 19.67 -0.78
CA ASN A 7 28.14 18.76 -1.20
C ASN A 7 27.02 18.63 -0.14
N VAL A 8 27.10 19.40 0.95
CA VAL A 8 26.12 19.37 2.04
C VAL A 8 24.89 20.18 1.63
N TYR A 9 23.74 19.50 1.53
CA TYR A 9 22.47 20.09 1.09
C TYR A 9 22.11 21.39 1.81
N GLY A 10 22.20 21.40 3.15
CA GLY A 10 21.82 22.57 3.96
C GLY A 10 22.65 23.82 3.65
N THR A 11 23.96 23.66 3.52
CA THR A 11 24.89 24.76 3.22
C THR A 11 24.63 25.35 1.84
N VAL A 12 24.49 24.48 0.83
CA VAL A 12 24.26 24.94 -0.56
C VAL A 12 22.86 25.52 -0.72
N ARG A 13 21.84 24.95 -0.05
CA ARG A 13 20.47 25.50 -0.04
C ARG A 13 20.43 26.93 0.49
N GLY A 14 21.15 27.20 1.58
CA GLY A 14 21.23 28.55 2.15
C GLY A 14 21.86 29.54 1.17
N PHE A 15 22.95 29.13 0.51
CA PHE A 15 23.60 29.93 -0.52
C PHE A 15 22.68 30.20 -1.73
N VAL A 16 22.08 29.16 -2.31
CA VAL A 16 21.18 29.28 -3.48
C VAL A 16 20.00 30.18 -3.16
N ARG A 17 19.33 29.95 -2.02
CA ARG A 17 18.20 30.79 -1.59
C ARG A 17 18.61 32.25 -1.36
N GLY A 18 19.81 32.49 -0.84
CA GLY A 18 20.34 33.85 -0.66
C GLY A 18 20.57 34.55 -2.00
N VAL A 19 21.14 33.84 -2.98
CA VAL A 19 21.35 34.37 -4.33
C VAL A 19 20.01 34.59 -5.04
N ASP A 20 19.08 33.64 -5.00
CA ASP A 20 17.76 33.78 -5.64
C ASP A 20 16.98 34.98 -5.08
N LEU A 21 17.02 35.19 -3.75
CA LEU A 21 16.39 36.36 -3.12
C LEU A 21 17.08 37.66 -3.53
N TRP A 22 18.42 37.68 -3.57
CA TRP A 22 19.17 38.86 -4.00
C TRP A 22 18.90 39.19 -5.46
N VAL A 23 18.94 38.19 -6.36
CA VAL A 23 18.61 38.35 -7.79
C VAL A 23 17.16 38.81 -7.94
N GLY A 24 16.21 38.19 -7.25
CA GLY A 24 14.79 38.55 -7.30
C GLY A 24 14.54 40.01 -6.91
N ASN A 25 15.20 40.49 -5.86
CA ASN A 25 15.10 41.89 -5.44
C ASN A 25 15.68 42.85 -6.51
N HIS A 26 16.82 42.52 -7.12
CA HIS A 26 17.44 43.38 -8.14
C HIS A 26 16.69 43.34 -9.49
N VAL A 27 16.04 42.22 -9.82
CA VAL A 27 15.15 42.11 -10.99
C VAL A 27 13.88 42.94 -10.79
N ALA A 28 13.35 43.01 -9.56
CA ALA A 28 12.19 43.85 -9.25
C ALA A 28 12.47 45.35 -9.41
N ASP A 29 13.71 45.78 -9.14
CA ASP A 29 14.16 47.17 -9.31
C ASP A 29 14.57 47.50 -10.76
N ALA A 30 14.61 46.51 -11.67
CA ALA A 30 15.04 46.71 -13.04
C ALA A 30 13.93 47.37 -13.92
N PRO A 31 14.29 48.25 -14.87
CA PRO A 31 13.33 48.86 -15.79
C PRO A 31 12.62 47.80 -16.65
N LYS A 32 11.28 47.88 -16.75
CA LYS A 32 10.43 46.91 -17.46
C LYS A 32 10.74 46.73 -18.95
N ASP A 33 11.50 47.64 -19.54
CA ASP A 33 11.90 47.63 -20.95
C ASP A 33 13.01 46.60 -21.26
N THR A 34 13.66 46.05 -20.22
CA THR A 34 14.82 45.16 -20.35
C THR A 34 14.47 43.67 -20.56
N ARG A 35 13.19 43.28 -20.50
CA ARG A 35 12.72 41.88 -20.63
C ARG A 35 13.46 40.87 -19.70
N LEU A 36 13.87 41.32 -18.51
CA LEU A 36 14.63 40.52 -17.53
C LEU A 36 13.75 39.62 -16.63
N ASP A 37 12.48 39.39 -16.99
CA ASP A 37 11.51 38.62 -16.18
C ASP A 37 11.87 37.12 -16.00
N GLY A 38 12.94 36.64 -16.65
CA GLY A 38 13.39 35.24 -16.63
C GLY A 38 14.87 35.04 -16.32
N VAL A 39 15.52 35.96 -15.60
CA VAL A 39 16.95 35.81 -15.23
C VAL A 39 17.14 34.58 -14.35
N VAL A 40 18.07 33.71 -14.74
CA VAL A 40 18.43 32.51 -14.00
C VAL A 40 19.89 32.55 -13.58
N PHE A 41 20.15 32.14 -12.34
CA PHE A 41 21.50 31.97 -11.83
C PHE A 41 22.02 30.56 -12.13
N THR A 42 23.27 30.46 -12.60
CA THR A 42 23.93 29.18 -12.87
C THR A 42 25.24 29.07 -12.08
N SER A 43 25.50 27.87 -11.55
CA SER A 43 26.72 27.49 -10.84
C SER A 43 26.83 25.96 -10.85
N ASN A 44 27.88 25.39 -10.26
CA ASN A 44 28.05 23.94 -10.15
C ASN A 44 27.10 23.35 -9.07
N LEU A 45 25.81 23.36 -9.38
CA LEU A 45 24.70 23.00 -8.50
C LEU A 45 24.10 21.64 -8.84
N PHE A 46 24.78 20.82 -9.64
CA PHE A 46 24.23 19.54 -10.11
C PHE A 46 23.80 18.64 -8.94
N TYR A 47 24.70 18.36 -7.98
CA TYR A 47 24.39 17.55 -6.81
C TYR A 47 23.27 18.15 -5.95
N TYR A 48 23.26 19.47 -5.78
CA TYR A 48 22.21 20.16 -5.03
C TYR A 48 20.85 20.04 -5.73
N SER A 49 20.80 20.23 -7.04
CA SER A 49 19.56 20.12 -7.83
C SER A 49 18.99 18.71 -7.79
N VAL A 50 19.86 17.69 -7.86
CA VAL A 50 19.48 16.28 -7.72
C VAL A 50 18.96 16.01 -6.30
N GLN A 51 19.65 16.46 -5.26
CA GLN A 51 19.21 16.31 -3.87
C GLN A 51 17.87 17.02 -3.60
N ASP A 52 17.69 18.26 -4.08
CA ASP A 52 16.46 19.03 -3.90
C ASP A 52 15.27 18.38 -4.64
N ALA A 53 15.48 17.94 -5.88
CA ALA A 53 14.47 17.25 -6.67
C ALA A 53 14.07 15.90 -6.04
N LEU A 54 15.05 15.12 -5.57
CA LEU A 54 14.80 13.84 -4.92
C LEU A 54 14.06 14.03 -3.59
N GLN A 55 14.48 14.99 -2.75
CA GLN A 55 13.84 15.22 -1.45
C GLN A 55 12.41 15.76 -1.60
N ARG A 56 12.18 16.74 -2.48
CA ARG A 56 10.82 17.26 -2.74
C ARG A 56 9.93 16.21 -3.40
N GLY A 57 10.48 15.49 -4.37
CA GLY A 57 9.79 14.39 -5.05
C GLY A 57 9.37 13.30 -4.08
N ALA A 58 10.28 12.87 -3.20
CA ALA A 58 10.03 11.84 -2.20
C ALA A 58 8.96 12.24 -1.17
N VAL A 59 9.00 13.48 -0.67
CA VAL A 59 7.98 13.96 0.29
C VAL A 59 6.61 14.03 -0.37
N MET A 60 6.52 14.62 -1.56
CA MET A 60 5.25 14.73 -2.28
C MET A 60 4.70 13.36 -2.70
N SER A 61 5.57 12.46 -3.19
CA SER A 61 5.16 11.11 -3.60
C SER A 61 4.68 10.28 -2.42
N SER A 62 5.30 10.42 -1.24
CA SER A 62 4.88 9.70 -0.02
C SER A 62 3.47 10.09 0.41
N PHE A 63 3.12 11.38 0.37
CA PHE A 63 1.76 11.83 0.70
C PHE A 63 0.73 11.41 -0.35
N VAL A 64 1.07 11.55 -1.64
CA VAL A 64 0.16 11.18 -2.73
C VAL A 64 -0.07 9.66 -2.77
N SER A 65 0.97 8.85 -2.58
CA SER A 65 0.85 7.39 -2.56
C SER A 65 0.04 6.90 -1.35
N ALA A 66 0.26 7.46 -0.16
CA ALA A 66 -0.53 7.15 1.03
C ALA A 66 -2.01 7.51 0.85
N ALA A 67 -2.31 8.68 0.27
CA ALA A 67 -3.69 9.11 0.01
C ALA A 67 -4.40 8.20 -1.00
N ILE A 68 -3.72 7.84 -2.10
CA ILE A 68 -4.26 6.92 -3.10
C ILE A 68 -4.45 5.52 -2.51
N ALA A 69 -3.47 5.01 -1.74
CA ALA A 69 -3.58 3.71 -1.08
C ALA A 69 -4.79 3.66 -0.13
N ALA A 70 -4.99 4.69 0.69
CA ALA A 70 -6.16 4.79 1.57
C ALA A 70 -7.48 4.81 0.79
N LEU A 71 -7.54 5.55 -0.32
CA LEU A 71 -8.72 5.62 -1.17
C LEU A 71 -9.01 4.28 -1.88
N VAL A 72 -7.98 3.62 -2.41
CA VAL A 72 -8.10 2.31 -3.05
C VAL A 72 -8.57 1.26 -2.06
N LEU A 73 -8.02 1.26 -0.84
CA LEU A 73 -8.44 0.34 0.23
C LEU A 73 -9.92 0.53 0.59
N LEU A 74 -10.37 1.79 0.73
CA LEU A 74 -11.77 2.12 1.00
C LEU A 74 -12.70 1.65 -0.12
N VAL A 75 -12.30 1.80 -1.38
CA VAL A 75 -13.07 1.34 -2.54
C VAL A 75 -13.13 -0.18 -2.62
N MET A 76 -12.02 -0.87 -2.30
CA MET A 76 -11.91 -2.33 -2.46
C MET A 76 -12.62 -3.13 -1.37
N THR A 77 -12.53 -2.71 -0.11
CA THR A 77 -13.04 -3.52 1.01
C THR A 77 -14.55 -3.42 1.22
N ARG A 78 -15.24 -2.42 0.65
CA ARG A 78 -16.72 -2.23 0.68
C ARG A 78 -17.39 -2.33 2.07
N THR A 79 -16.60 -2.43 3.13
CA THR A 79 -16.96 -2.69 4.53
C THR A 79 -15.96 -1.91 5.39
N VAL A 80 -16.45 -0.92 6.14
CA VAL A 80 -15.58 0.05 6.85
C VAL A 80 -14.74 -0.65 7.92
N VAL A 81 -15.30 -1.70 8.53
CA VAL A 81 -14.66 -2.47 9.61
C VAL A 81 -13.43 -3.23 9.12
N VAL A 82 -13.53 -3.90 7.96
CA VAL A 82 -12.38 -4.61 7.36
C VAL A 82 -11.35 -3.61 6.83
N ALA A 83 -11.80 -2.51 6.22
CA ALA A 83 -10.92 -1.43 5.75
C ALA A 83 -10.07 -0.87 6.89
N PHE A 84 -10.69 -0.62 8.05
CA PHE A 84 -10.00 -0.11 9.24
C PHE A 84 -8.96 -1.09 9.77
N MET A 85 -9.30 -2.38 9.87
CA MET A 85 -8.34 -3.41 10.30
C MET A 85 -7.16 -3.58 9.33
N ALA A 86 -7.42 -3.49 8.01
CA ALA A 86 -6.38 -3.50 6.99
C ALA A 86 -5.45 -2.28 7.15
N LEU A 87 -6.02 -1.09 7.36
CA LEU A 87 -5.25 0.14 7.55
C LEU A 87 -4.33 0.07 8.79
N VAL A 88 -4.86 -0.40 9.92
CA VAL A 88 -4.06 -0.58 11.15
C VAL A 88 -2.91 -1.56 10.90
N THR A 89 -3.15 -2.63 10.16
CA THR A 89 -2.11 -3.61 9.79
C THR A 89 -1.02 -2.97 8.92
N ILE A 90 -1.40 -2.21 7.89
CA ILE A 90 -0.44 -1.54 6.99
C ILE A 90 0.42 -0.54 7.78
N ILE A 91 -0.19 0.25 8.66
CA ILE A 91 0.55 1.19 9.52
C ILE A 91 1.54 0.44 10.39
N ALA A 92 1.15 -0.69 10.99
CA ALA A 92 2.03 -1.51 11.80
C ALA A 92 3.21 -2.09 11.00
N ILE A 93 2.97 -2.56 9.77
CA ILE A 93 4.03 -3.06 8.87
C ILE A 93 5.03 -1.94 8.56
N VAL A 94 4.54 -0.82 8.02
CA VAL A 94 5.40 0.31 7.61
C VAL A 94 6.17 0.89 8.80
N ALA A 95 5.52 1.01 9.97
CA ALA A 95 6.19 1.45 11.19
C ALA A 95 7.29 0.47 11.63
N SER A 96 7.07 -0.85 11.49
CA SER A 96 8.09 -1.85 11.81
C SER A 96 9.27 -1.81 10.83
N GLU A 97 9.03 -1.58 9.54
CA GLU A 97 10.06 -1.46 8.51
C GLU A 97 10.92 -0.21 8.72
N VAL A 98 10.29 0.94 8.92
CA VAL A 98 11.01 2.20 9.23
C VAL A 98 11.74 2.10 10.57
N GLY A 99 11.14 1.45 11.57
CA GLY A 99 11.78 1.19 12.86
C GLY A 99 13.06 0.37 12.72
N LEU A 100 13.05 -0.67 11.88
CA LEU A 100 14.23 -1.47 11.60
C LEU A 100 15.32 -0.68 10.85
N LEU A 101 14.94 0.15 9.87
CA LEU A 101 15.87 1.04 9.18
C LEU A 101 16.61 1.96 10.16
N VAL A 102 15.87 2.61 11.05
CA VAL A 102 16.45 3.50 12.06
C VAL A 102 17.31 2.71 13.06
N SER A 103 16.90 1.50 13.43
CA SER A 103 17.65 0.65 14.36
C SER A 103 19.01 0.20 13.82
N TRP A 104 19.15 0.04 12.51
CA TRP A 104 20.42 -0.24 11.86
C TRP A 104 21.27 1.02 11.59
N GLY A 105 20.82 2.17 12.06
CA GLY A 105 21.53 3.43 11.89
C GLY A 105 21.50 3.97 10.46
N TRP A 106 20.55 3.52 9.63
CA TRP A 106 20.43 4.01 8.27
C TRP A 106 19.78 5.40 8.27
N THR A 107 20.42 6.34 7.59
CA THR A 107 19.89 7.70 7.42
C THR A 107 18.88 7.73 6.28
N LEU A 108 17.80 8.50 6.41
CA LEU A 108 16.84 8.72 5.32
C LEU A 108 17.51 9.47 4.16
N GLY A 109 17.97 8.72 3.17
CA GLY A 109 18.45 9.24 1.89
C GLY A 109 17.43 9.01 0.77
N PRO A 110 17.80 9.38 -0.47
CA PRO A 110 16.91 9.22 -1.61
C PRO A 110 16.52 7.77 -1.88
N ILE A 111 17.46 6.84 -1.69
CA ILE A 111 17.24 5.40 -1.92
C ILE A 111 16.26 4.86 -0.89
N GLU A 112 16.45 5.22 0.39
CA GLU A 112 15.59 4.82 1.51
C GLU A 112 14.15 5.31 1.32
N THR A 113 13.93 6.48 0.70
CA THR A 113 12.58 6.97 0.42
C THR A 113 11.85 6.15 -0.66
N ILE A 114 12.55 5.72 -1.71
CA ILE A 114 11.98 4.85 -2.75
C ILE A 114 11.62 3.50 -2.13
N ILE A 115 12.55 2.97 -1.35
CA ILE A 115 12.45 1.75 -0.55
C ILE A 115 11.18 1.78 0.33
N VAL A 116 11.00 2.82 1.16
CA VAL A 116 9.82 2.97 2.02
C VAL A 116 8.52 3.06 1.20
N SER A 117 8.54 3.74 0.05
CA SER A 117 7.37 3.79 -0.84
C SER A 117 7.00 2.42 -1.42
N VAL A 118 7.98 1.58 -1.77
CA VAL A 118 7.74 0.21 -2.25
C VAL A 118 7.18 -0.66 -1.12
N ALA A 119 7.71 -0.49 0.10
CA ALA A 119 7.26 -1.21 1.30
C ALA A 119 5.75 -1.04 1.57
N VAL A 120 5.26 0.21 1.45
CA VAL A 120 3.82 0.53 1.54
C VAL A 120 3.02 -0.24 0.47
N GLY A 121 3.51 -0.28 -0.78
CA GLY A 121 2.84 -0.99 -1.87
C GLY A 121 2.74 -2.50 -1.63
N MET A 122 3.83 -3.11 -1.18
CA MET A 122 3.85 -4.54 -0.84
C MET A 122 2.95 -4.86 0.34
N SER A 123 2.94 -4.01 1.37
CA SER A 123 2.04 -4.15 2.52
C SER A 123 0.56 -4.16 2.10
N VAL A 124 0.18 -3.25 1.20
CA VAL A 124 -1.19 -3.16 0.66
C VAL A 124 -1.54 -4.40 -0.16
N ASP A 125 -0.61 -4.94 -0.94
CA ASP A 125 -0.84 -6.14 -1.76
C ASP A 125 -1.26 -7.34 -0.89
N PHE A 126 -0.42 -7.71 0.09
CA PHE A 126 -0.73 -8.81 1.01
C PHE A 126 -2.03 -8.60 1.79
N THR A 127 -2.21 -7.42 2.37
CA THR A 127 -3.37 -7.14 3.23
C THR A 127 -4.67 -7.05 2.45
N SER A 128 -4.67 -6.40 1.28
CA SER A 128 -5.88 -6.23 0.46
C SER A 128 -6.35 -7.53 -0.16
N HIS A 129 -5.45 -8.41 -0.63
CA HIS A 129 -5.80 -9.71 -1.20
C HIS A 129 -6.47 -10.63 -0.16
N LEU A 130 -5.92 -10.69 1.06
CA LEU A 130 -6.52 -11.45 2.16
C LEU A 130 -7.89 -10.87 2.58
N CYS A 131 -7.99 -9.54 2.70
CA CYS A 131 -9.27 -8.90 3.04
C CYS A 131 -10.33 -9.14 1.96
N HIS A 132 -9.96 -9.03 0.69
CA HIS A 132 -10.87 -9.27 -0.43
C HIS A 132 -11.39 -10.72 -0.45
N ALA A 133 -10.51 -11.70 -0.23
CA ALA A 133 -10.89 -13.12 -0.13
C ALA A 133 -11.77 -13.40 1.09
N PHE A 134 -11.50 -12.74 2.23
CA PHE A 134 -12.34 -12.84 3.44
C PHE A 134 -13.77 -12.37 3.19
N ILE A 135 -13.95 -11.26 2.45
CA ILE A 135 -15.28 -10.69 2.16
C ILE A 135 -16.06 -11.53 1.14
N HIS A 136 -15.37 -12.15 0.17
CA HIS A 136 -16.01 -12.99 -0.85
C HIS A 136 -16.33 -14.42 -0.38
N ALA A 137 -15.88 -14.81 0.82
CA ALA A 137 -16.13 -16.11 1.39
C ALA A 137 -17.62 -16.29 1.78
N ASP A 138 -18.30 -17.25 1.14
CA ASP A 138 -19.67 -17.66 1.47
C ASP A 138 -19.66 -18.67 2.64
N PRO A 139 -20.03 -18.26 3.86
CA PRO A 139 -19.89 -19.10 5.04
C PRO A 139 -20.79 -20.34 5.01
N HIS A 140 -21.91 -20.31 4.28
CA HIS A 140 -22.81 -21.46 4.19
C HIS A 140 -22.25 -22.57 3.30
N LYS A 141 -21.64 -22.21 2.17
CA LYS A 141 -20.94 -23.16 1.29
C LYS A 141 -19.75 -23.78 2.01
N LEU A 142 -18.93 -22.94 2.63
CA LEU A 142 -17.78 -23.37 3.40
C LEU A 142 -18.14 -24.29 4.56
N ALA A 143 -19.24 -24.01 5.27
CA ALA A 143 -19.68 -24.84 6.38
C ALA A 143 -20.11 -26.23 5.89
N LYS A 144 -20.77 -26.30 4.72
CA LYS A 144 -21.16 -27.57 4.11
C LYS A 144 -19.96 -28.43 3.72
N GLU A 145 -18.94 -27.79 3.13
CA GLU A 145 -17.73 -28.47 2.64
C GLU A 145 -16.80 -28.90 3.78
N MET A 146 -16.48 -28.01 4.72
CA MET A 146 -15.52 -28.30 5.79
C MET A 146 -16.09 -29.14 6.95
N LEU A 147 -17.40 -29.07 7.22
CA LEU A 147 -18.01 -29.85 8.32
C LEU A 147 -18.60 -31.19 7.85
N GLY A 148 -18.41 -31.56 6.57
CA GLY A 148 -18.80 -32.87 6.06
C GLY A 148 -20.27 -33.23 6.35
N MET A 149 -21.19 -32.25 6.31
CA MET A 149 -22.62 -32.53 6.48
C MET A 149 -23.15 -33.23 5.22
N THR A 150 -23.07 -34.55 5.20
CA THR A 150 -23.53 -35.45 4.13
C THR A 150 -25.05 -35.69 4.12
N SER A 151 -25.85 -34.92 4.85
CA SER A 151 -27.30 -35.06 4.85
C SER A 151 -28.02 -33.73 4.58
N SER A 152 -28.58 -33.63 3.37
CA SER A 152 -29.54 -32.62 2.89
C SER A 152 -29.13 -31.14 2.92
N PRO A 153 -29.70 -30.30 2.05
CA PRO A 153 -29.58 -28.85 2.21
C PRO A 153 -30.10 -28.47 3.60
N PRO A 154 -29.35 -27.69 4.40
CA PRO A 154 -29.87 -27.23 5.67
C PRO A 154 -31.12 -26.40 5.40
N GLY A 155 -32.23 -26.76 6.04
CA GLY A 155 -33.45 -25.98 6.02
C GLY A 155 -33.20 -24.51 6.42
N PRO A 156 -34.11 -23.60 6.06
CA PRO A 156 -33.97 -22.18 6.35
C PRO A 156 -33.92 -22.00 7.88
N GLY A 157 -32.76 -21.61 8.44
CA GLY A 157 -32.69 -21.21 9.85
C GLY A 157 -31.57 -21.77 10.73
N ARG A 158 -30.57 -22.51 10.21
CA ARG A 158 -29.40 -22.86 11.05
C ARG A 158 -28.49 -21.64 11.21
N HIS A 159 -28.66 -20.92 12.32
CA HIS A 159 -27.82 -19.78 12.68
C HIS A 159 -26.43 -20.27 13.10
N LEU A 160 -25.43 -20.14 12.23
CA LEU A 160 -24.04 -20.35 12.61
C LEU A 160 -23.65 -19.33 13.69
N SER A 161 -22.85 -19.74 14.66
CA SER A 161 -22.31 -18.79 15.63
C SER A 161 -21.48 -17.72 14.89
N PRO A 162 -21.57 -16.43 15.27
CA PRO A 162 -20.82 -15.36 14.60
C PRO A 162 -19.31 -15.61 14.59
N SER A 163 -18.77 -16.23 15.64
CA SER A 163 -17.36 -16.63 15.73
C SER A 163 -16.98 -17.73 14.73
N THR A 164 -17.86 -18.71 14.50
CA THR A 164 -17.61 -19.77 13.51
C THR A 164 -17.58 -19.19 12.10
N VAL A 165 -18.47 -18.25 11.78
CA VAL A 165 -18.49 -17.57 10.47
C VAL A 165 -17.17 -16.84 10.22
N ARG A 166 -16.70 -16.03 11.19
CA ARG A 166 -15.46 -15.27 11.05
C ARG A 166 -14.23 -16.17 10.87
N ALA A 167 -14.11 -17.22 11.69
CA ALA A 167 -13.01 -18.16 11.61
C ALA A 167 -12.98 -18.91 10.27
N LEU A 168 -14.16 -19.30 9.77
CA LEU A 168 -14.30 -20.00 8.50
C LEU A 168 -13.92 -19.11 7.30
N ARG A 169 -14.33 -17.84 7.32
CA ARG A 169 -13.92 -16.83 6.32
C ARG A 169 -12.42 -16.55 6.34
N ALA A 170 -11.82 -16.44 7.53
CA ALA A 170 -10.38 -16.25 7.68
C ALA A 170 -9.60 -17.46 7.15
N ARG A 171 -10.06 -18.68 7.45
CA ARG A 171 -9.46 -19.91 6.92
C ARG A 171 -9.55 -19.99 5.40
N TYR A 172 -10.72 -19.66 4.83
CA TYR A 172 -10.89 -19.60 3.38
C TYR A 172 -9.92 -18.60 2.72
N ALA A 173 -9.78 -17.41 3.30
CA ALA A 173 -8.88 -16.40 2.78
C ALA A 173 -7.42 -16.90 2.79
N ALA A 174 -7.02 -17.59 3.85
CA ALA A 174 -5.70 -18.22 3.96
C ALA A 174 -5.52 -19.35 2.93
N ASP A 175 -6.51 -20.21 2.71
CA ASP A 175 -6.41 -21.33 1.77
C ASP A 175 -6.36 -20.85 0.31
N VAL A 176 -7.20 -19.87 -0.06
CA VAL A 176 -7.31 -19.42 -1.46
C VAL A 176 -6.19 -18.47 -1.86
N MET A 177 -5.88 -17.47 -1.02
CA MET A 177 -4.87 -16.46 -1.36
C MET A 177 -3.50 -16.78 -0.76
N GLY A 178 -3.44 -17.59 0.29
CA GLY A 178 -2.21 -17.74 1.06
C GLY A 178 -1.08 -18.42 0.29
N LEU A 179 -1.40 -19.41 -0.57
CA LEU A 179 -0.40 -20.06 -1.41
C LEU A 179 0.20 -19.08 -2.44
N SER A 180 -0.66 -18.30 -3.10
CA SER A 180 -0.24 -17.30 -4.09
C SER A 180 0.65 -16.23 -3.48
N LEU A 181 0.23 -15.68 -2.34
CA LEU A 181 0.98 -14.64 -1.63
C LEU A 181 2.32 -15.16 -1.10
N SER A 182 2.35 -16.39 -0.57
CA SER A 182 3.60 -17.00 -0.09
C SER A 182 4.57 -17.28 -1.24
N ALA A 183 4.08 -17.76 -2.38
CA ALA A 183 4.90 -17.94 -3.57
C ALA A 183 5.48 -16.61 -4.09
N GLY A 184 4.68 -15.54 -4.06
CA GLY A 184 5.13 -14.18 -4.38
C GLY A 184 6.18 -13.63 -3.41
N ALA A 185 6.03 -13.91 -2.11
CA ALA A 185 7.01 -13.55 -1.10
C ALA A 185 8.35 -14.27 -1.34
N VAL A 186 8.32 -15.57 -1.68
CA VAL A 186 9.52 -16.37 -1.97
C VAL A 186 10.20 -15.89 -3.26
N SER A 187 9.46 -15.62 -4.32
CA SER A 187 10.04 -15.15 -5.58
C SER A 187 10.70 -13.79 -5.42
N THR A 188 10.07 -12.86 -4.70
CA THR A 188 10.64 -11.52 -4.53
C THR A 188 11.74 -11.48 -3.47
N GLY A 189 11.60 -12.27 -2.39
CA GLY A 189 12.65 -12.45 -1.40
C GLY A 189 13.91 -13.10 -1.99
N SER A 190 13.74 -14.10 -2.87
CA SER A 190 14.88 -14.72 -3.58
C SER A 190 15.53 -13.76 -4.57
N ALA A 191 14.76 -12.94 -5.29
CA ALA A 191 15.33 -11.87 -6.11
C ALA A 191 16.15 -10.88 -5.26
N GLY A 192 15.63 -10.47 -4.09
CA GLY A 192 16.35 -9.65 -3.13
C GLY A 192 17.66 -10.29 -2.66
N ALA A 193 17.64 -11.59 -2.35
CA ALA A 193 18.82 -12.35 -1.95
C ALA A 193 19.89 -12.42 -3.06
N VAL A 194 19.49 -12.58 -4.33
CA VAL A 194 20.42 -12.54 -5.46
C VAL A 194 21.07 -11.16 -5.58
N MET A 195 20.32 -10.08 -5.33
CA MET A 195 20.87 -8.72 -5.36
C MET A 195 21.91 -8.47 -4.25
N LEU A 196 21.88 -9.21 -3.14
CA LEU A 196 22.91 -9.14 -2.09
C LEU A 196 24.28 -9.63 -2.58
N MET A 197 24.32 -10.48 -3.60
CA MET A 197 25.58 -10.96 -4.18
C MET A 197 26.26 -9.91 -5.09
N ALA A 198 25.58 -8.79 -5.38
CA ALA A 198 26.19 -7.70 -6.14
C ALA A 198 27.17 -6.90 -5.25
N SER A 199 28.26 -6.43 -5.86
CA SER A 199 29.31 -5.66 -5.17
C SER A 199 28.97 -4.17 -4.99
N THR A 200 27.94 -3.66 -5.66
CA THR A 200 27.51 -2.27 -5.54
C THR A 200 26.67 -2.07 -4.29
N LEU A 201 27.07 -1.14 -3.41
CA LEU A 201 26.39 -0.81 -2.15
C LEU A 201 24.88 -0.54 -2.35
N PHE A 202 24.52 0.13 -3.45
CA PHE A 202 23.13 0.35 -3.84
C PHE A 202 22.31 -0.95 -3.92
N PHE A 203 22.82 -1.98 -4.59
CA PHE A 203 22.11 -3.25 -4.77
C PHE A 203 22.04 -4.07 -3.48
N GLN A 204 23.08 -4.00 -2.64
CA GLN A 204 23.07 -4.66 -1.33
C GLN A 204 22.05 -4.04 -0.38
N GLN A 205 21.97 -2.71 -0.33
CA GLN A 205 20.98 -2.02 0.50
C GLN A 205 19.56 -2.28 0.02
N PHE A 206 19.33 -2.15 -1.29
CA PHE A 206 18.03 -2.38 -1.90
C PHE A 206 17.56 -3.84 -1.75
N GLY A 207 18.45 -4.81 -2.00
CA GLY A 207 18.15 -6.23 -1.86
C GLY A 207 17.82 -6.63 -0.42
N THR A 208 18.59 -6.11 0.55
CA THR A 208 18.34 -6.39 1.98
C THR A 208 16.96 -5.90 2.38
N PHE A 209 16.62 -4.68 1.97
CA PHE A 209 15.34 -4.08 2.31
C PHE A 209 14.15 -4.77 1.64
N MET A 210 14.26 -5.10 0.35
CA MET A 210 13.21 -5.84 -0.37
C MET A 210 12.91 -7.19 0.27
N ALA A 211 13.94 -7.93 0.69
CA ALA A 211 13.78 -9.20 1.38
C ALA A 211 13.06 -9.04 2.74
N LEU A 212 13.41 -8.00 3.50
CA LEU A 212 12.77 -7.70 4.79
C LEU A 212 11.32 -7.27 4.64
N CYS A 213 11.01 -6.44 3.64
CA CYS A 213 9.63 -6.02 3.38
C CYS A 213 8.74 -7.21 3.07
N MET A 214 9.22 -8.13 2.24
CA MET A 214 8.48 -9.37 1.93
C MET A 214 8.25 -10.20 3.18
N LEU A 215 9.29 -10.39 4.00
CA LEU A 215 9.19 -11.20 5.21
C LEU A 215 8.24 -10.57 6.24
N LEU A 216 8.37 -9.26 6.52
CA LEU A 216 7.55 -8.57 7.50
C LEU A 216 6.11 -8.43 7.03
N SER A 217 5.89 -8.03 5.77
CA SER A 217 4.54 -7.96 5.20
C SER A 217 3.84 -9.31 5.26
N TRP A 218 4.55 -10.40 4.91
CA TRP A 218 4.02 -11.77 5.03
C TRP A 218 3.71 -12.13 6.48
N LEU A 219 4.64 -11.89 7.42
CA LEU A 219 4.42 -12.20 8.84
C LEU A 219 3.21 -11.45 9.43
N PHE A 220 3.11 -10.14 9.21
CA PHE A 220 1.97 -9.37 9.69
C PHE A 220 0.66 -9.76 8.99
N ALA A 221 0.69 -10.05 7.69
CA ALA A 221 -0.52 -10.46 6.98
C ALA A 221 -1.10 -11.79 7.52
N PHE A 222 -0.24 -12.79 7.78
CA PHE A 222 -0.72 -14.10 8.24
C PHE A 222 -0.89 -14.21 9.75
N PHE A 223 0.01 -13.63 10.56
CA PHE A 223 0.01 -13.79 12.01
C PHE A 223 -0.66 -12.64 12.76
N PHE A 224 -0.87 -11.49 12.12
CA PHE A 224 -1.56 -10.36 12.74
C PHE A 224 -2.93 -10.11 12.10
N LEU A 225 -3.02 -9.91 10.78
CA LEU A 225 -4.27 -9.57 10.11
C LEU A 225 -5.28 -10.71 10.09
N LEU A 226 -4.89 -11.95 9.76
CA LEU A 226 -5.85 -13.07 9.72
C LEU A 226 -6.50 -13.35 11.09
N PRO A 227 -5.76 -13.42 12.21
CA PRO A 227 -6.37 -13.53 13.54
C PRO A 227 -7.24 -12.32 13.91
N LEU A 228 -6.84 -11.11 13.51
CA LEU A 228 -7.61 -9.89 13.73
C LEU A 228 -8.97 -9.96 12.99
N LEU A 229 -8.98 -10.42 11.73
CA LEU A 229 -10.19 -10.65 10.96
C LEU A 229 -11.04 -11.80 11.51
N ALA A 230 -10.41 -12.87 12.02
CA ALA A 230 -11.11 -13.99 12.64
C ALA A 230 -11.83 -13.59 13.95
N THR A 231 -11.30 -12.61 14.68
CA THR A 231 -11.87 -12.15 15.95
C THR A 231 -12.85 -10.99 15.77
N PHE A 232 -12.49 -9.95 15.03
CA PHE A 232 -13.28 -8.72 14.89
C PHE A 232 -13.97 -8.55 13.53
N GLY A 233 -13.78 -9.48 12.59
CA GLY A 233 -14.40 -9.42 11.27
C GLY A 233 -15.92 -9.44 11.29
N PRO A 234 -16.59 -8.95 10.23
CA PRO A 234 -18.05 -9.03 10.12
C PRO A 234 -18.53 -10.48 10.13
N GLY A 235 -19.38 -10.82 11.11
CA GLY A 235 -19.94 -12.17 11.31
C GLY A 235 -21.30 -12.39 10.64
N THR A 236 -21.90 -11.35 10.06
CA THR A 236 -23.20 -11.38 9.37
C THR A 236 -23.07 -10.52 8.11
N ASP A 237 -23.81 -10.83 7.04
CA ASP A 237 -23.90 -10.03 5.81
C ASP A 237 -24.68 -8.72 6.03
N SER A 238 -24.36 -8.00 7.11
CA SER A 238 -25.10 -6.83 7.59
C SER A 238 -24.59 -5.50 7.03
N ASP A 239 -23.48 -5.48 6.27
CA ASP A 239 -22.98 -4.21 5.75
C ASP A 239 -23.89 -3.66 4.65
N ILE A 240 -24.56 -2.57 5.00
CA ILE A 240 -25.56 -1.85 4.18
C ILE A 240 -24.99 -1.50 2.80
N MET A 241 -23.71 -1.16 2.73
CA MET A 241 -23.00 -0.83 1.48
C MET A 241 -22.89 -2.05 0.55
N GLN A 242 -22.65 -3.26 1.09
CA GLN A 242 -22.61 -4.49 0.32
C GLN A 242 -23.99 -4.85 -0.22
N LYS A 243 -25.06 -4.66 0.59
CA LYS A 243 -26.45 -4.81 0.13
C LYS A 243 -26.80 -3.82 -0.97
N TRP A 244 -26.40 -2.55 -0.83
CA TRP A 244 -26.64 -1.50 -1.82
C TRP A 244 -25.93 -1.78 -3.15
N CYS A 245 -24.66 -2.19 -3.11
CA CYS A 245 -23.89 -2.55 -4.31
C CYS A 245 -24.40 -3.85 -4.95
N CYS A 246 -24.75 -4.88 -4.17
CA CYS A 246 -25.37 -6.10 -4.70
C CYS A 246 -26.76 -5.85 -5.28
N GLN A 247 -27.58 -4.99 -4.67
CA GLN A 247 -28.89 -4.59 -5.21
C GLN A 247 -28.72 -3.81 -6.52
N ARG A 248 -27.72 -2.92 -6.62
CA ARG A 248 -27.43 -2.19 -7.85
C ARG A 248 -26.89 -3.11 -8.96
N LYS A 249 -26.04 -4.08 -8.62
CA LYS A 249 -25.54 -5.09 -9.58
C LYS A 249 -26.65 -6.05 -10.04
N ARG A 250 -27.56 -6.47 -9.14
CA ARG A 250 -28.78 -7.21 -9.51
C ARG A 250 -29.71 -6.41 -10.41
N ARG A 251 -29.89 -5.11 -10.16
CA ARG A 251 -30.69 -4.23 -11.04
C ARG A 251 -30.04 -4.03 -12.41
N SER A 252 -28.72 -4.08 -12.51
CA SER A 252 -28.00 -3.97 -13.79
C SER A 252 -27.93 -5.28 -14.57
N CYS A 253 -27.92 -6.44 -13.91
CA CYS A 253 -27.98 -7.76 -14.57
C CYS A 253 -29.42 -8.21 -14.86
N GLY A 254 -30.42 -7.69 -14.14
CA GLY A 254 -31.84 -7.98 -14.38
C GLY A 254 -32.45 -7.30 -15.61
N LEU A 255 -31.64 -6.69 -16.48
CA LEU A 255 -32.08 -6.19 -17.80
C LEU A 255 -31.82 -7.19 -18.94
N CYS A 256 -31.41 -8.43 -18.64
CA CYS A 256 -31.21 -9.48 -19.64
C CYS A 256 -32.06 -10.75 -19.43
N ASP A 257 -32.93 -10.81 -18.42
CA ASP A 257 -33.90 -11.91 -18.25
C ASP A 257 -35.31 -11.37 -18.46
N GLY A 258 -35.69 -11.21 -19.73
CA GLY A 258 -37.04 -10.88 -20.18
C GLY A 258 -37.19 -11.28 -21.64
N ASP A 259 -38.05 -12.27 -21.87
CA ASP A 259 -38.52 -12.89 -23.13
C ASP A 259 -37.91 -14.28 -23.39
N GLY A 260 -38.64 -15.40 -23.30
CA GLY A 260 -40.04 -15.62 -23.02
C GLY A 260 -40.33 -17.13 -23.04
N ASP A 261 -41.26 -17.57 -22.20
CA ASP A 261 -41.96 -18.83 -22.36
C ASP A 261 -42.80 -18.77 -23.64
N ALA A 262 -42.58 -19.66 -24.61
CA ALA A 262 -43.44 -19.78 -25.78
C ALA A 262 -43.26 -21.14 -26.50
N TYR A 263 -44.20 -22.05 -26.20
CA TYR A 263 -44.67 -23.20 -27.01
C TYR A 263 -43.70 -24.40 -27.15
N GLY A 264 -44.16 -25.65 -27.05
CA GLY A 264 -45.34 -26.19 -27.71
C GLY A 264 -44.91 -26.82 -29.02
#